data_AF-D1YVC3-F1
#
_entry.id   AF-D1YVC3-F1
#
_cell.length_a   1.000
_cell.length_b   1.000
_cell.length_c   1.000
_cell.angle_alpha   90.00
_cell.angle_beta   90.00
_cell.angle_gamma   90.00
#
_symmetry.space_group_name_H-M   'P 1'
#
loop_
_entity.id
_entity.type
_entity.pdbx_description
1 polymer ?
#
loop_
_entity_poly.entity_id
_entity_poly.type
_entity_poly.pdbx_seq_one_letter_code
_entity_poly.pdbx_strand_id
1 'polypeptide(L)'
;MALELSYKKPGDLIRSEEWNRIIDELAGLRKYIDNMTRSVTLTQLSSPAGKSYNLSTNMEDEYNYGIDTMGLITKQFYTDKNTVGTICRFGLNDYADTVSYWSGAVGGDKEVLDITVEYVDGTAFNARGVYIHEWSNLRPRGTKNPYVEYLQSPNQRLWYRYVLVNPYPDKEIRHITFADTSKDSAVRIANVLHYTTRVKQLVLPVVKT
;
A
#
# COMPACT_ATOMS: atom_id res chain seq x y z
N MET A 1 -28.94 5.77 11.46
CA MET A 1 -29.52 7.08 11.09
C MET A 1 -30.80 6.76 10.34
N ALA A 2 -31.96 6.99 10.95
CA ALA A 2 -33.25 6.71 10.31
C ALA A 2 -33.60 7.90 9.40
N LEU A 3 -33.75 7.64 8.11
CA LEU A 3 -34.18 8.62 7.11
C LEU A 3 -35.70 8.82 7.26
N GLU A 4 -36.11 9.89 7.96
CA GLU A 4 -37.50 10.35 7.88
C GLU A 4 -37.66 11.20 6.62
N LEU A 5 -37.96 10.53 5.50
CA LEU A 5 -38.36 11.21 4.27
C LEU A 5 -39.73 11.88 4.50
N SER A 6 -39.74 13.20 4.70
CA SER A 6 -40.99 13.96 4.70
C SER A 6 -41.56 13.96 3.27
N TYR A 7 -42.51 13.07 3.00
CA TYR A 7 -43.23 13.05 1.73
C TYR A 7 -44.14 14.28 1.63
N LYS A 8 -43.65 15.37 1.05
CA LYS A 8 -44.47 16.54 0.67
C LYS A 8 -44.94 16.42 -0.77
N LYS A 9 -46.13 16.95 -1.06
CA LYS A 9 -46.67 16.97 -2.42
C LYS A 9 -46.02 18.13 -3.21
N PRO A 10 -45.92 18.02 -4.54
CA PRO A 10 -45.45 19.12 -5.37
C PRO A 10 -46.29 20.38 -5.11
N GLY A 11 -45.66 21.48 -4.68
CA GLY A 11 -46.33 22.76 -4.38
C GLY A 11 -46.43 23.12 -2.89
N ASP A 12 -46.10 22.20 -1.97
CA ASP A 12 -46.07 22.54 -0.54
C ASP A 12 -44.92 23.48 -0.20
N LEU A 13 -45.21 24.51 0.61
CA LEU A 13 -44.22 25.46 1.12
C LEU A 13 -43.22 24.75 2.03
N ILE A 14 -41.93 24.85 1.68
CA ILE A 14 -40.81 24.45 2.53
C ILE A 14 -40.52 25.62 3.47
N ARG A 15 -40.60 25.38 4.78
CA ARG A 15 -40.25 26.41 5.78
C ARG A 15 -38.73 26.59 5.84
N SER A 16 -38.26 27.77 6.22
CA SER A 16 -36.82 28.06 6.32
C SER A 16 -36.06 27.09 7.25
N GLU A 17 -36.69 26.66 8.35
CA GLU A 17 -36.11 25.67 9.27
C GLU A 17 -35.96 24.29 8.62
N GLU A 18 -36.95 23.85 7.83
CA GLU A 18 -36.88 22.59 7.07
C GLU A 18 -35.80 22.67 5.99
N TRP A 19 -35.69 23.81 5.30
CA TRP A 19 -34.66 24.05 4.29
C TRP A 19 -33.25 23.97 4.88
N ASN A 20 -33.02 24.61 6.03
CA ASN A 20 -31.74 24.53 6.73
C ASN A 20 -31.41 23.09 7.15
N ARG A 21 -32.41 22.34 7.64
CA ARG A 21 -32.23 20.94 8.02
C ARG A 21 -31.81 20.07 6.82
N ILE A 22 -32.45 20.27 5.66
CA ILE A 22 -32.08 19.58 4.41
C ILE A 22 -30.65 19.93 3.99
N ILE A 23 -30.24 21.20 4.09
CA ILE A 23 -28.87 21.61 3.76
C ILE A 23 -27.85 20.95 4.69
N ASP A 24 -28.11 20.93 6.00
CA ASP A 24 -27.23 20.30 6.98
C ASP A 24 -27.11 18.79 6.74
N GLU A 25 -28.22 18.13 6.41
CA GLU A 25 -28.23 16.71 6.05
C GLU A 25 -27.45 16.43 4.77
N LEU A 26 -27.62 17.25 3.72
CA LEU A 26 -26.85 17.15 2.49
C LEU A 26 -25.35 17.35 2.73
N ALA A 27 -24.97 18.30 3.59
CA ALA A 27 -23.58 18.50 3.99
C ALA A 27 -23.03 17.29 4.74
N GLY A 28 -23.84 16.68 5.62
CA GLY A 28 -23.50 15.46 6.34
C GLY A 28 -23.30 14.25 5.42
N LEU A 29 -24.19 14.06 4.45
CA LEU A 29 -24.08 12.99 3.44
C LEU A 29 -22.86 13.19 2.54
N ARG A 30 -22.59 14.42 2.12
CA ARG A 30 -21.39 14.74 1.35
C ARG A 30 -20.12 14.39 2.13
N LYS A 31 -20.04 14.81 3.40
CA LYS A 31 -18.91 14.47 4.28
C LYS A 31 -18.77 12.97 4.50
N TYR A 32 -19.89 12.24 4.59
CA TYR A 32 -19.86 10.78 4.69
C TYR A 32 -19.25 10.14 3.44
N ILE A 33 -19.71 10.56 2.24
CA ILE A 33 -19.18 10.08 0.96
C ILE A 33 -17.69 10.44 0.82
N ASP A 34 -17.30 11.67 1.17
CA ASP A 34 -15.91 12.13 1.08
C ASP A 34 -14.95 11.35 1.99
N ASN A 35 -15.47 10.77 3.09
CA ASN A 35 -14.71 9.93 4.02
C ASN A 35 -14.78 8.43 3.71
N MET A 36 -15.56 8.01 2.71
CA MET A 36 -15.59 6.62 2.31
C MET A 36 -14.26 6.21 1.70
N THR A 37 -13.65 5.18 2.27
CA THR A 37 -12.44 4.56 1.75
C THR A 37 -12.73 3.13 1.32
N ARG A 38 -12.03 2.69 0.28
CA ARG A 38 -11.91 1.28 -0.09
C ARG A 38 -10.49 0.83 0.15
N SER A 39 -10.33 -0.43 0.53
CA SER A 39 -9.03 -1.06 0.67
C SER A 39 -8.96 -2.27 -0.25
N VAL A 40 -7.82 -2.44 -0.92
CA VAL A 40 -7.62 -3.50 -1.91
C VAL A 40 -6.29 -4.18 -1.61
N THR A 41 -6.31 -5.51 -1.60
CA THR A 41 -5.11 -6.33 -1.46
C THR A 41 -4.79 -7.00 -2.78
N LEU A 42 -3.62 -6.69 -3.33
CA LEU A 42 -3.06 -7.34 -4.49
C LEU A 42 -2.14 -8.47 -4.02
N THR A 43 -2.47 -9.69 -4.40
CA THR A 43 -1.70 -10.89 -4.04
C THR A 43 -1.01 -11.46 -5.27
N GLN A 44 0.00 -12.31 -5.05
CA GLN A 44 0.70 -13.01 -6.13
C GLN A 44 1.31 -12.08 -7.18
N LEU A 45 1.77 -10.90 -6.78
CA LEU A 45 2.32 -9.91 -7.69
C LEU A 45 3.58 -10.43 -8.38
N SER A 46 3.58 -10.35 -9.71
CA SER A 46 4.77 -10.56 -10.53
C SER A 46 5.49 -9.24 -10.76
N SER A 47 6.81 -9.30 -10.86
CA SER A 47 7.64 -8.14 -11.20
C SER A 47 8.39 -8.38 -12.51
N PRO A 48 8.41 -7.42 -13.45
CA PRO A 48 9.26 -7.48 -14.64
C PRO A 48 10.73 -7.15 -14.32
N ALA A 49 11.04 -6.73 -13.10
CA ALA A 49 12.39 -6.40 -12.65
C ALA A 49 12.77 -7.22 -11.40
N GLY A 50 14.06 -7.53 -11.27
CA GLY A 50 14.58 -8.33 -10.15
C GLY A 50 14.20 -9.81 -10.23
N LYS A 51 14.66 -10.58 -9.25
CA LYS A 51 14.46 -12.04 -9.17
C LYS A 51 13.44 -12.36 -8.09
N SER A 52 12.50 -13.26 -8.40
CA SER A 52 11.53 -13.77 -7.44
C SER A 52 11.98 -15.13 -6.92
N TYR A 53 11.85 -15.35 -5.62
CA TYR A 53 12.14 -16.63 -4.99
C TYR A 53 10.93 -17.09 -4.15
N ASN A 54 10.75 -18.40 -4.02
CA ASN A 54 9.73 -18.95 -3.11
C ASN A 54 10.15 -18.73 -1.65
N LEU A 55 9.27 -19.01 -0.69
CA LEU A 55 9.60 -18.79 0.73
C LEU A 55 10.34 -19.98 1.39
N SER A 56 10.20 -21.20 0.86
CA SER A 56 10.85 -22.40 1.42
C SER A 56 11.85 -23.09 0.49
N THR A 57 11.60 -23.01 -0.82
CA THR A 57 12.21 -23.89 -1.81
C THR A 57 13.12 -23.09 -2.75
N ASN A 58 14.23 -23.69 -3.19
CA ASN A 58 15.20 -23.11 -4.13
C ASN A 58 15.86 -21.81 -3.64
N MET A 59 16.25 -21.78 -2.36
CA MET A 59 17.03 -20.70 -1.79
C MET A 59 18.00 -21.19 -0.74
N GLU A 60 19.04 -20.41 -0.52
CA GLU A 60 20.01 -20.66 0.55
C GLU A 60 19.28 -20.61 1.91
N ASP A 61 19.72 -21.45 2.85
CA ASP A 61 19.07 -21.61 4.16
C ASP A 61 18.95 -20.29 4.93
N GLU A 62 19.88 -19.36 4.68
CA GLU A 62 19.88 -18.03 5.27
C GLU A 62 18.84 -17.06 4.67
N TYR A 63 18.11 -17.44 3.61
CA TYR A 63 16.98 -16.68 3.05
C TYR A 63 15.64 -17.39 3.19
N ASN A 64 15.68 -18.62 3.71
CA ASN A 64 14.55 -19.52 3.85
C ASN A 64 13.63 -19.11 5.02
N TYR A 65 12.31 -19.17 4.83
CA TYR A 65 11.30 -18.97 5.87
C TYR A 65 10.71 -20.30 6.40
N GLY A 66 11.08 -21.45 5.82
CA GLY A 66 10.65 -22.78 6.24
C GLY A 66 9.17 -23.08 5.97
N ILE A 67 8.50 -22.25 5.16
CA ILE A 67 7.09 -22.38 4.80
C ILE A 67 6.87 -21.80 3.40
N ASP A 68 5.95 -22.36 2.62
CA ASP A 68 5.66 -21.88 1.25
C ASP A 68 4.74 -20.66 1.20
N THR A 69 3.92 -20.49 2.23
CA THR A 69 2.93 -19.42 2.29
C THR A 69 2.84 -18.90 3.71
N MET A 70 2.92 -17.58 3.86
CA MET A 70 2.84 -16.93 5.15
C MET A 70 1.85 -15.76 5.07
N GLY A 71 0.66 -15.96 5.64
CA GLY A 71 -0.48 -15.08 5.37
C GLY A 71 -0.85 -15.15 3.89
N LEU A 72 -0.71 -14.02 3.18
CA LEU A 72 -0.91 -13.92 1.73
C LEU A 72 0.42 -13.94 0.93
N ILE A 73 1.56 -13.96 1.62
CA ILE A 73 2.88 -13.90 1.00
C ILE A 73 3.25 -15.30 0.51
N THR A 74 3.59 -15.41 -0.77
CA THR A 74 4.04 -16.68 -1.38
C THR A 74 5.41 -16.57 -2.03
N LYS A 75 5.89 -15.35 -2.28
CA LYS A 75 7.20 -15.08 -2.87
C LYS A 75 7.87 -13.89 -2.22
N GLN A 76 9.20 -13.90 -2.30
CA GLN A 76 10.06 -12.79 -1.92
C GLN A 76 10.91 -12.34 -3.10
N PHE A 77 11.18 -11.04 -3.16
CA PHE A 77 12.11 -10.41 -4.08
C PHE A 77 13.24 -9.80 -3.27
N TYR A 78 14.48 -9.98 -3.70
CA TYR A 78 15.67 -9.35 -3.12
C TYR A 78 16.79 -9.29 -4.15
N THR A 79 17.77 -8.42 -3.91
CA THR A 79 19.03 -8.39 -4.68
C THR A 79 20.06 -9.32 -4.05
N ASP A 80 20.88 -9.96 -4.88
CA ASP A 80 21.94 -10.85 -4.39
C ASP A 80 22.91 -10.08 -3.47
N LYS A 81 23.56 -10.77 -2.52
CA LYS A 81 24.50 -10.15 -1.56
C LYS A 81 25.51 -9.24 -2.25
N ASN A 82 25.88 -8.14 -1.59
CA ASN A 82 26.81 -7.11 -2.09
C ASN A 82 26.33 -6.36 -3.35
N THR A 83 25.06 -6.51 -3.74
CA THR A 83 24.48 -5.85 -4.91
C THR A 83 23.43 -4.83 -4.48
N VAL A 84 23.63 -3.60 -4.94
CA VAL A 84 22.67 -2.49 -4.85
C VAL A 84 21.86 -2.46 -6.14
N GLY A 85 20.55 -2.22 -6.06
CA GLY A 85 19.73 -2.12 -7.26
C GLY A 85 18.24 -2.38 -7.03
N THR A 86 17.51 -2.46 -8.14
CA THR A 86 16.07 -2.71 -8.14
C THR A 86 15.75 -4.12 -7.65
N ILE A 87 14.99 -4.19 -6.57
CA ILE A 87 14.48 -5.44 -5.99
C ILE A 87 13.29 -5.95 -6.82
N CYS A 88 12.30 -5.09 -7.03
CA CYS A 88 11.10 -5.40 -7.80
C CYS A 88 10.35 -4.14 -8.23
N ARG A 89 9.43 -4.30 -9.18
CA ARG A 89 8.50 -3.29 -9.66
C ARG A 89 7.10 -3.91 -9.80
N PHE A 90 6.13 -3.37 -9.08
CA PHE A 90 4.75 -3.85 -9.13
C PHE A 90 3.86 -2.84 -9.85
N GLY A 91 2.97 -3.33 -10.72
CA GLY A 91 1.93 -2.51 -11.34
C GLY A 91 0.73 -2.33 -10.42
N LEU A 92 0.15 -1.13 -10.41
CA LEU A 92 -1.07 -0.83 -9.67
C LEU A 92 -2.22 -0.45 -10.61
N ASN A 93 -2.00 0.55 -11.48
CA ASN A 93 -3.01 1.18 -12.35
C ASN A 93 -4.27 1.57 -11.57
N ASP A 94 -4.07 2.23 -10.42
CA ASP A 94 -5.15 2.75 -9.60
C ASP A 94 -4.67 3.96 -8.78
N TYR A 95 -5.60 4.65 -8.13
CA TYR A 95 -5.34 5.65 -7.12
C TYR A 95 -5.13 4.98 -5.76
N ALA A 96 -4.18 5.49 -4.99
CA ALA A 96 -3.95 5.07 -3.62
C ALA A 96 -3.62 6.28 -2.76
N ASP A 97 -4.25 6.40 -1.60
CA ASP A 97 -3.85 7.35 -0.56
C ASP A 97 -2.68 6.78 0.27
N THR A 98 -2.70 5.47 0.53
CA THR A 98 -1.60 4.76 1.18
C THR A 98 -1.36 3.42 0.51
N VAL A 99 -0.10 2.98 0.52
CA VAL A 99 0.33 1.67 0.04
C VAL A 99 1.11 0.97 1.15
N SER A 100 0.58 -0.15 1.61
CA SER A 100 1.25 -1.06 2.53
C SER A 100 2.01 -2.13 1.78
N TYR A 101 3.20 -2.46 2.27
CA TYR A 101 4.08 -3.49 1.72
C TYR A 101 4.76 -4.26 2.85
N TRP A 102 5.09 -5.52 2.59
CA TRP A 102 5.82 -6.35 3.54
C TRP A 102 7.30 -6.37 3.20
N SER A 103 8.13 -6.15 4.21
CA SER A 103 9.57 -6.14 4.06
C SER A 103 10.29 -6.63 5.32
N GLY A 104 11.53 -7.07 5.13
CA GLY A 104 12.50 -7.41 6.16
C GLY A 104 13.87 -7.51 5.49
N ALA A 105 14.95 -7.35 6.25
CA ALA A 105 16.30 -7.38 5.67
C ALA A 105 17.28 -8.25 6.46
N VAL A 106 18.21 -8.90 5.74
CA VAL A 106 19.48 -9.34 6.35
C VAL A 106 20.34 -8.10 6.54
N GLY A 107 20.97 -7.93 7.70
CA GLY A 107 21.82 -6.75 7.95
C GLY A 107 21.04 -5.42 7.99
N GLY A 108 19.73 -5.50 8.29
CA GLY A 108 18.80 -4.37 8.37
C GLY A 108 19.05 -3.46 9.58
N ASP A 109 17.96 -2.93 10.14
CA ASP A 109 17.94 -1.90 11.18
C ASP A 109 18.55 -0.57 10.71
N LYS A 110 18.35 -0.24 9.42
CA LYS A 110 19.00 0.87 8.71
C LYS A 110 18.08 1.44 7.63
N GLU A 111 18.42 2.63 7.15
CA GLU A 111 17.79 3.33 6.02
C GLU A 111 18.38 2.82 4.70
N VAL A 112 17.79 1.76 4.15
CA VAL A 112 18.39 0.98 3.04
C VAL A 112 17.45 0.72 1.87
N LEU A 113 16.22 1.21 1.94
CA LEU A 113 15.22 1.01 0.89
C LEU A 113 14.84 2.33 0.24
N ASP A 114 14.92 2.39 -1.08
CA ASP A 114 14.31 3.46 -1.87
C ASP A 114 13.01 2.94 -2.50
N ILE A 115 11.96 3.76 -2.44
CA ILE A 115 10.65 3.47 -3.03
C ILE A 115 10.29 4.57 -4.00
N THR A 116 10.09 4.21 -5.26
CA THR A 116 9.64 5.12 -6.32
C THR A 116 8.22 4.80 -6.72
N VAL A 117 7.33 5.79 -6.65
CA VAL A 117 5.95 5.74 -7.14
C VAL A 117 5.90 6.50 -8.45
N GLU A 118 5.71 5.80 -9.57
CA GLU A 118 5.56 6.38 -10.90
C GLU A 118 4.07 6.52 -11.24
N TYR A 119 3.66 7.70 -11.69
CA TYR A 119 2.28 8.00 -12.07
C TYR A 119 2.06 7.87 -13.58
N VAL A 120 0.81 7.69 -13.99
CA VAL A 120 0.43 7.54 -15.41
C VAL A 120 0.82 8.76 -16.25
N ASP A 121 0.84 9.96 -15.64
CA ASP A 121 1.26 11.22 -16.29
C ASP A 121 2.79 11.34 -16.50
N GLY A 122 3.57 10.34 -16.08
CA GLY A 122 5.03 10.30 -16.21
C GLY A 122 5.79 10.98 -15.07
N THR A 123 5.10 11.61 -14.11
CA THR A 123 5.75 12.12 -12.90
C THR A 123 6.08 10.99 -11.92
N ALA A 124 6.98 11.25 -10.97
CA ALA A 124 7.33 10.27 -9.95
C ALA A 124 7.59 10.90 -8.58
N PHE A 125 7.24 10.16 -7.54
CA PHE A 125 7.62 10.45 -6.16
C PHE A 125 8.68 9.44 -5.69
N ASN A 126 9.67 9.90 -4.93
CA ASN A 126 10.74 9.07 -4.39
C ASN A 126 10.81 9.21 -2.87
N ALA A 127 10.47 8.15 -2.14
CA ALA A 127 10.79 8.01 -0.74
C ALA A 127 12.16 7.33 -0.62
N ARG A 128 13.18 8.09 -0.22
CA ARG A 128 14.57 7.60 -0.12
C ARG A 128 14.95 7.27 1.31
N GLY A 129 15.85 6.32 1.48
CA GLY A 129 16.39 5.97 2.80
C GLY A 129 15.30 5.48 3.76
N VAL A 130 14.36 4.68 3.27
CA VAL A 130 13.31 4.09 4.09
C VAL A 130 13.92 3.06 5.03
N TYR A 131 13.64 3.21 6.32
CA TYR A 131 14.18 2.33 7.36
C TYR A 131 13.52 0.95 7.33
N ILE A 132 14.32 -0.12 7.27
CA ILE A 132 13.87 -1.51 7.26
C ILE A 132 14.50 -2.27 8.42
N HIS A 133 13.67 -3.03 9.13
CA HIS A 133 14.07 -3.80 10.30
C HIS A 133 14.78 -5.09 9.87
N GLU A 134 15.72 -5.51 10.71
CA GLU A 134 16.38 -6.79 10.57
C GLU A 134 15.39 -7.94 10.89
N TRP A 135 15.42 -8.99 10.07
CA TRP A 135 14.41 -10.04 10.03
C TRP A 135 14.65 -11.26 10.93
N SER A 136 15.84 -11.41 11.54
CA SER A 136 16.20 -12.60 12.34
C SER A 136 15.55 -12.62 13.72
N ASN A 137 15.24 -11.45 14.27
CA ASN A 137 14.66 -11.29 15.59
C ASN A 137 13.63 -10.16 15.60
N LEU A 138 12.64 -10.26 16.48
CA LEU A 138 11.59 -9.26 16.58
C LEU A 138 12.18 -7.94 17.07
N ARG A 139 12.04 -6.91 16.24
CA ARG A 139 12.52 -5.56 16.56
C ARG A 139 11.40 -4.75 17.21
N PRO A 140 11.73 -3.88 18.18
CA PRO A 140 10.76 -2.93 18.71
C PRO A 140 10.29 -1.98 17.61
N ARG A 141 9.06 -1.47 17.73
CA ARG A 141 8.56 -0.45 16.80
C ARG A 141 9.37 0.84 17.00
N GLY A 142 10.26 1.14 16.07
CA GLY A 142 11.02 2.40 16.05
C GLY A 142 10.19 3.60 15.59
N THR A 143 10.78 4.80 15.63
CA THR A 143 10.11 6.05 15.24
C THR A 143 10.32 6.44 13.78
N LYS A 144 11.37 5.93 13.13
CA LYS A 144 11.76 6.35 11.76
C LYS A 144 10.83 5.81 10.67
N ASN A 145 10.52 4.53 10.74
CA ASN A 145 9.55 3.86 9.87
C ASN A 145 8.88 2.73 10.66
N PRO A 146 7.93 3.06 11.54
CA PRO A 146 7.27 2.07 12.38
C PRO A 146 6.51 1.07 11.51
N TYR A 147 6.73 -0.23 11.74
CA TYR A 147 5.87 -1.24 11.16
C TYR A 147 4.51 -1.26 11.87
N VAL A 148 3.46 -1.63 11.13
CA VAL A 148 2.08 -1.71 11.64
C VAL A 148 1.81 -3.08 12.24
N GLU A 149 2.33 -4.13 11.61
CA GLU A 149 2.19 -5.53 12.02
C GLU A 149 3.40 -6.34 11.58
N TYR A 150 3.51 -7.57 12.10
CA TYR A 150 4.55 -8.51 11.72
C TYR A 150 3.97 -9.92 11.57
N LEU A 151 4.66 -10.77 10.83
CA LEU A 151 4.42 -12.19 10.71
C LEU A 151 5.71 -12.93 11.02
N GLN A 152 5.61 -14.01 11.80
CA GLN A 152 6.74 -14.84 12.17
C GLN A 152 6.58 -16.22 11.53
N SER A 153 7.65 -16.70 10.89
CA SER A 153 7.70 -18.02 10.26
C SER A 153 8.13 -19.11 11.25
N PRO A 154 7.99 -20.41 10.89
CA PRO A 154 8.38 -21.52 11.76
C PRO A 154 9.86 -21.50 12.18
N ASN A 155 10.74 -21.02 11.31
CA ASN A 155 12.17 -20.84 11.62
C ASN A 155 12.49 -19.45 12.21
N GLN A 156 11.49 -18.80 12.81
CA GLN A 156 11.57 -17.54 13.56
C GLN A 156 11.98 -16.31 12.74
N ARG A 157 11.95 -16.38 11.40
CA ARG A 157 12.17 -15.22 10.53
C ARG A 157 10.92 -14.35 10.47
N LEU A 158 11.12 -13.05 10.25
CA LEU A 158 10.06 -12.06 10.37
C LEU A 158 9.85 -11.28 9.08
N TRP A 159 8.57 -11.04 8.79
CA TRP A 159 8.14 -10.00 7.87
C TRP A 159 7.48 -8.88 8.66
N TYR A 160 7.75 -7.64 8.27
CA TYR A 160 7.14 -6.45 8.84
C TYR A 160 6.30 -5.75 7.78
N ARG A 161 5.08 -5.32 8.12
CA ARG A 161 4.26 -4.50 7.22
C ARG A 161 4.50 -3.03 7.50
N TYR A 162 4.86 -2.31 6.45
CA TYR A 162 5.05 -0.87 6.45
C TYR A 162 3.95 -0.17 5.65
N VAL A 163 3.82 1.14 5.83
CA VAL A 163 2.86 1.98 5.10
C VAL A 163 3.61 3.14 4.48
N LEU A 164 3.53 3.24 3.15
CA LEU A 164 3.93 4.41 2.39
C LEU A 164 2.71 5.31 2.20
N VAL A 165 2.84 6.59 2.57
CA VAL A 165 1.83 7.61 2.25
C VAL A 165 2.11 8.14 0.85
N ASN A 166 1.11 8.10 -0.03
CA ASN A 166 1.22 8.69 -1.36
C ASN A 166 1.00 10.21 -1.25
N PRO A 167 1.97 11.06 -1.61
CA PRO A 167 1.79 12.52 -1.58
C PRO A 167 0.82 13.04 -2.66
N TYR A 168 0.53 12.24 -3.70
CA TYR A 168 -0.36 12.60 -4.80
C TYR A 168 -1.48 11.57 -4.97
N PRO A 169 -2.43 11.49 -4.01
CA PRO A 169 -3.55 10.54 -4.05
C PRO A 169 -4.53 10.75 -5.22
N ASP A 170 -4.47 11.94 -5.83
CA ASP A 170 -5.27 12.31 -7.00
C ASP A 170 -4.62 11.94 -8.33
N LYS A 171 -3.41 11.35 -8.31
CA LYS A 171 -2.75 10.80 -9.48
C LYS A 171 -2.83 9.28 -9.50
N GLU A 172 -3.13 8.74 -10.67
CA GLU A 172 -3.15 7.29 -10.88
C GLU A 172 -1.71 6.76 -10.87
N ILE A 173 -1.46 5.75 -10.05
CA ILE A 173 -0.15 5.10 -9.92
C ILE A 173 -0.04 4.06 -11.02
N ARG A 174 1.01 4.16 -11.84
CA ARG A 174 1.36 3.14 -12.83
C ARG A 174 2.15 2.01 -12.18
N HIS A 175 3.29 2.34 -11.55
CA HIS A 175 4.18 1.36 -10.93
C HIS A 175 4.72 1.84 -9.59
N ILE A 176 5.03 0.89 -8.72
CA ILE A 176 5.81 1.09 -7.51
C ILE A 176 7.08 0.25 -7.61
N THR A 177 8.23 0.90 -7.52
CA THR A 177 9.55 0.28 -7.61
C THR A 177 10.23 0.32 -6.26
N PHE A 178 10.81 -0.81 -5.86
CA PHE A 178 11.59 -0.96 -4.63
C PHE A 178 13.05 -1.22 -5.01
N ALA A 179 13.97 -0.51 -4.38
CA ALA A 179 15.40 -0.65 -4.63
C ALA A 179 16.20 -0.71 -3.32
N ASP A 180 17.10 -1.68 -3.22
CA ASP A 180 18.09 -1.74 -2.14
C ASP A 180 19.19 -0.73 -2.44
N THR A 181 19.57 0.08 -1.45
CA THR A 181 20.62 1.09 -1.55
C THR A 181 21.93 0.70 -0.87
N SER A 182 21.96 -0.44 -0.16
CA SER A 182 23.14 -0.89 0.60
C SER A 182 23.70 -2.21 0.07
N LYS A 183 25.03 -2.34 0.13
CA LYS A 183 25.73 -3.61 -0.15
C LYS A 183 25.77 -4.53 1.06
N ASP A 184 25.64 -3.96 2.25
CA ASP A 184 25.78 -4.64 3.55
C ASP A 184 24.43 -5.13 4.09
N SER A 185 23.35 -4.83 3.39
CA SER A 185 21.99 -5.29 3.67
C SER A 185 21.46 -6.04 2.45
N ALA A 186 20.52 -6.94 2.71
CA ALA A 186 19.72 -7.57 1.65
C ALA A 186 18.25 -7.38 2.00
N VAL A 187 17.66 -6.30 1.47
CA VAL A 187 16.25 -5.97 1.66
C VAL A 187 15.38 -6.91 0.84
N ARG A 188 14.33 -7.42 1.47
CA ARG A 188 13.34 -8.29 0.86
C ARG A 188 12.01 -7.57 0.75
N ILE A 189 11.31 -7.82 -0.35
CA ILE A 189 9.95 -7.34 -0.58
C ILE A 189 9.06 -8.53 -0.91
N ALA A 190 7.92 -8.64 -0.24
CA ALA A 190 6.93 -9.67 -0.53
C ALA A 190 6.16 -9.38 -1.81
N ASN A 191 5.60 -10.42 -2.44
CA ASN A 191 4.71 -10.31 -3.59
C ASN A 191 3.26 -9.91 -3.24
N VAL A 192 3.09 -9.04 -2.24
CA VAL A 192 1.77 -8.57 -1.77
C VAL A 192 1.84 -7.07 -1.51
N LEU A 193 0.88 -6.34 -2.07
CA LEU A 193 0.61 -4.95 -1.74
C LEU A 193 -0.80 -4.81 -1.22
N HIS A 194 -1.01 -3.91 -0.27
CA HIS A 194 -2.33 -3.54 0.18
C HIS A 194 -2.44 -2.02 0.15
N TYR A 195 -3.40 -1.47 -0.57
CA TYR A 195 -3.57 -0.03 -0.63
C TYR A 195 -4.97 0.38 -0.19
N THR A 196 -5.07 1.60 0.34
CA THR A 196 -6.34 2.24 0.67
C THR A 196 -6.50 3.47 -0.18
N THR A 197 -7.70 3.68 -0.72
CA THR A 197 -8.05 4.88 -1.48
C THR A 197 -9.44 5.40 -1.16
N ARG A 198 -9.64 6.70 -1.25
CA ARG A 198 -10.97 7.33 -1.17
C ARG A 198 -11.84 6.89 -2.36
N VAL A 199 -13.12 6.70 -2.10
CA VAL A 199 -14.08 6.36 -3.16
C VAL A 199 -14.26 7.57 -4.07
N LYS A 200 -13.91 7.42 -5.35
CA LYS A 200 -14.07 8.46 -6.36
C LYS A 200 -15.34 8.22 -7.19
N GLN A 201 -16.03 9.30 -7.55
CA GLN A 201 -17.15 9.22 -8.48
C GLN A 201 -16.64 8.83 -9.87
N LEU A 202 -17.37 7.93 -10.54
CA LEU A 202 -17.11 7.59 -11.92
C LEU A 202 -17.48 8.79 -12.81
N VAL A 203 -16.49 9.47 -13.37
CA VAL A 203 -16.72 10.49 -14.39
C VAL A 203 -16.74 9.80 -15.75
N LEU A 204 -17.94 9.53 -16.26
CA LEU A 204 -18.09 9.02 -17.62
C LEU A 204 -17.79 10.13 -18.63
N PRO A 205 -17.04 9.84 -19.72
CA PRO A 205 -16.87 10.82 -20.78
C PRO A 205 -18.23 11.16 -21.37
N VAL A 206 -18.59 12.44 -21.37
CA VAL A 206 -19.78 12.92 -22.07
C VAL A 206 -19.56 12.69 -23.56
N VAL A 207 -20.20 11.66 -24.10
CA VAL A 207 -20.25 11.45 -25.55
C VAL A 207 -21.03 12.63 -26.13
N LYS A 208 -20.31 13.58 -26.72
CA LYS A 208 -20.94 14.60 -27.56
C LYS A 208 -21.33 13.90 -28.87
N THR A 209 -22.61 13.52 -28.98
CA THR A 209 -23.26 13.19 -30.26
C THR A 209 -23.56 14.46 -31.04
#